data_AF-A0A9W4WRG9-F1
#
_entry.id   AF-A0A9W4WRG9-F1
#
_cell.length_a   1.000
_cell.length_b   1.000
_cell.length_c   1.000
_cell.angle_alpha   90.00
_cell.angle_beta   90.00
_cell.angle_gamma   90.00
#
_symmetry.space_group_name_H-M   'P 1'
#
loop_
_entity.id
_entity.type
_entity.pdbx_description
1 polymer ?
#
loop_
_entity_poly.entity_id
_entity_poly.type
_entity_poly.pdbx_seq_one_letter_code
_entity_poly.pdbx_strand_id
1 'polypeptide(L)'
;MQLFFSRQKPKTDAKSAIVRLRETLDMLGKRESHLQSKIDAELKNAKSNAATNKRAALMALKRKKQYENQIEKISGSRITIEAQVMAIENANVNLETIKAMEKGAEAMKAIHNNMYIIYRLYFQKK
;
A
#
# COMPACT_ATOMS: atom_id res chain seq x y z
N MET A 1 19.90 -24.71 26.62
CA MET A 1 20.16 -24.64 25.17
C MET A 1 18.83 -24.49 24.44
N GLN A 2 18.74 -23.51 23.53
CA GLN A 2 17.74 -23.32 22.44
C GLN A 2 16.27 -23.20 22.89
N LEU A 3 15.67 -22.02 23.10
CA LEU A 3 15.51 -20.83 22.24
C LEU A 3 14.97 -21.16 20.83
N PHE A 4 13.90 -20.44 20.46
CA PHE A 4 13.17 -20.39 19.18
C PHE A 4 11.94 -21.29 19.01
N PHE A 5 10.88 -20.98 19.75
CA PHE A 5 9.52 -21.11 19.21
C PHE A 5 9.40 -20.13 18.03
N SER A 6 9.51 -20.63 16.81
CA SER A 6 9.09 -19.87 15.62
C SER A 6 7.58 -19.66 15.72
N ARG A 7 7.16 -18.50 16.26
CA ARG A 7 5.82 -18.00 15.97
C ARG A 7 5.80 -17.76 14.47
N GLN A 8 5.24 -18.70 13.71
CA GLN A 8 4.83 -18.44 12.33
C GLN A 8 4.01 -17.16 12.38
N LYS A 9 4.57 -16.06 11.85
CA LYS A 9 3.82 -14.82 11.68
C LYS A 9 2.59 -15.21 10.87
N PRO A 10 1.37 -14.85 11.31
CA PRO A 10 0.18 -15.12 10.52
C PRO A 10 0.46 -14.55 9.14
N LYS A 11 0.34 -15.39 8.09
CA LYS A 11 0.43 -14.93 6.71
C LYS A 11 -0.68 -13.91 6.53
N THR A 12 -0.38 -12.64 6.78
CA THR A 12 -1.26 -11.54 6.42
C THR A 12 -1.38 -11.62 4.91
N ASP A 13 -2.56 -12.02 4.44
CA ASP A 13 -2.81 -12.15 3.01
C ASP A 13 -2.59 -10.77 2.37
N ALA A 14 -1.70 -10.70 1.39
CA ALA A 14 -1.36 -9.45 0.68
C ALA A 14 -2.62 -8.76 0.15
N LYS A 15 -3.61 -9.55 -0.29
CA LYS A 15 -4.92 -9.04 -0.72
C LYS A 15 -5.66 -8.34 0.40
N SER A 16 -5.72 -8.94 1.60
CA SER A 16 -6.37 -8.34 2.78
C SER A 16 -5.70 -7.03 3.20
N ALA A 17 -4.37 -6.93 3.08
CA ALA A 17 -3.63 -5.71 3.37
C ALA A 17 -3.95 -4.61 2.36
N ILE A 18 -3.95 -4.94 1.06
CA ILE A 18 -4.33 -4.01 -0.02
C ILE A 18 -5.75 -3.49 0.17
N VAL A 19 -6.71 -4.35 0.52
CA VAL A 19 -8.10 -3.94 0.78
C VAL A 19 -8.17 -2.91 1.90
N ARG A 20 -7.52 -3.16 3.04
CA ARG A 20 -7.50 -2.19 4.15
C ARG A 20 -6.83 -0.86 3.79
N LEU A 21 -5.76 -0.90 2.99
CA LEU A 21 -5.10 0.32 2.50
C LEU A 21 -6.03 1.13 1.59
N ARG A 22 -6.77 0.46 0.70
CA ARG A 22 -7.76 1.10 -0.18
C ARG A 22 -8.95 1.67 0.59
N GLU A 23 -9.48 0.95 1.58
CA GLU A 23 -10.50 1.47 2.50
C GLU A 23 -10.01 2.72 3.24
N THR A 24 -8.73 2.74 3.63
CA THR A 24 -8.11 3.91 4.27
C THR A 24 -8.00 5.08 3.30
N LEU A 25 -7.64 4.85 2.02
CA LEU A 25 -7.66 5.89 0.99
C LEU A 25 -9.07 6.49 0.81
N ASP A 26 -10.10 5.66 0.78
CA ASP A 26 -11.49 6.12 0.66
C ASP A 26 -11.92 6.98 1.86
N MET A 27 -11.56 6.57 3.08
CA MET A 27 -11.81 7.37 4.28
C MET A 27 -11.10 8.72 4.23
N LEU A 28 -9.83 8.74 3.81
CA LEU A 28 -9.05 9.96 3.65
C LEU A 28 -9.64 10.88 2.58
N GLY A 29 -10.12 10.33 1.45
CA GLY A 29 -10.81 11.09 0.40
C GLY A 29 -12.11 11.73 0.90
N LYS A 30 -12.92 10.99 1.67
CA LYS A 30 -14.13 11.55 2.31
C LYS A 30 -13.77 12.67 3.30
N ARG A 31 -12.69 12.50 4.07
CA ARG A 31 -12.21 13.51 5.01
C ARG A 31 -11.74 14.78 4.30
N GLU A 32 -11.02 14.63 3.19
CA GLU A 32 -10.57 15.72 2.33
C GLU A 32 -11.76 16.53 1.78
N SER A 33 -12.76 15.85 1.21
CA SER A 33 -13.99 16.50 0.72
C SER A 33 -14.75 17.29 1.81
N HIS A 34 -14.82 16.73 3.02
CA HIS A 34 -15.42 17.43 4.16
C HIS A 34 -14.62 18.68 4.57
N LEU A 35 -13.29 18.60 4.57
CA LEU A 35 -12.43 19.76 4.84
C LEU A 35 -12.54 20.82 3.74
N GLN A 36 -12.66 20.42 2.49
CA GLN A 36 -12.89 21.34 1.37
C GLN A 36 -14.20 22.13 1.55
N SER A 37 -15.28 21.43 1.93
CA SER A 37 -16.56 22.10 2.24
C SER A 37 -16.43 23.14 3.37
N LYS A 38 -15.58 22.86 4.38
CA LYS A 38 -15.29 23.82 5.46
C LYS A 38 -14.46 25.01 4.99
N ILE A 39 -13.50 24.81 4.09
CA ILE A 39 -12.72 25.88 3.46
C ILE A 39 -13.67 26.83 2.74
N ASP A 40 -14.61 26.31 1.95
CA ASP A 40 -15.56 27.11 1.18
C ASP A 40 -16.50 27.91 2.09
N ALA A 41 -16.96 27.29 3.18
CA ALA A 41 -17.77 27.96 4.20
C ALA A 41 -17.02 29.11 4.89
N GLU A 42 -15.77 28.90 5.31
CA GLU A 42 -14.95 29.94 5.92
C GLU A 42 -14.59 31.05 4.92
N LEU A 43 -14.39 30.73 3.65
CA LEU A 43 -14.17 31.71 2.60
C LEU A 43 -15.40 32.59 2.37
N LYS A 44 -16.61 32.01 2.35
CA LYS A 44 -17.86 32.75 2.30
C LYS A 44 -18.03 33.65 3.54
N ASN A 45 -17.71 33.13 4.72
CA ASN A 45 -17.77 33.87 5.97
C ASN A 45 -16.80 35.06 5.99
N ALA A 46 -15.56 34.84 5.53
CA ALA A 46 -14.55 35.89 5.40
C ALA A 46 -15.01 37.00 4.44
N LYS A 47 -15.55 36.64 3.27
CA LYS A 47 -16.09 37.61 2.30
C LYS A 47 -17.24 38.44 2.86
N SER A 48 -18.15 37.80 3.58
CA SER A 48 -19.33 38.46 4.18
C SER A 48 -18.96 39.46 5.28
N ASN A 49 -17.85 39.22 5.99
CA ASN A 49 -17.38 40.08 7.07
C ASN A 49 -16.25 41.04 6.65
N ALA A 50 -15.85 41.05 5.37
CA ALA A 50 -14.67 41.78 4.92
C ALA A 50 -14.81 43.31 5.13
N ALA A 51 -16.00 43.87 4.89
CA ALA A 51 -16.27 45.30 5.04
C ALA A 51 -16.79 45.68 6.44
N THR A 52 -17.49 44.76 7.12
CA THR A 52 -18.22 45.05 8.36
C THR A 52 -17.45 44.68 9.62
N ASN A 53 -16.72 43.57 9.60
CA ASN A 53 -16.01 43.04 10.76
C ASN A 53 -14.68 42.39 10.36
N LYS A 54 -13.66 43.23 10.18
CA LYS A 54 -12.30 42.82 9.80
C LYS A 54 -11.73 41.75 10.74
N ARG A 55 -12.02 41.81 12.04
CA ARG A 55 -11.54 40.81 13.01
C ARG A 55 -12.16 39.43 12.75
N ALA A 56 -13.46 39.37 12.50
CA ALA A 56 -14.15 38.13 12.16
C ALA A 56 -13.65 37.55 10.82
N ALA A 57 -13.43 38.41 9.81
CA ALA A 57 -12.89 37.98 8.53
C ALA A 57 -11.48 37.38 8.65
N LEU A 58 -10.59 38.01 9.43
CA LEU A 58 -9.24 37.47 9.68
C LEU A 58 -9.27 36.13 10.42
N MET A 59 -10.17 35.95 11.39
CA MET A 59 -10.33 34.66 12.07
C MET A 59 -10.83 33.56 11.13
N ALA A 60 -11.75 33.88 10.22
CA ALA A 60 -12.23 32.94 9.20
C ALA A 60 -11.10 32.53 8.24
N LEU A 61 -10.28 33.48 7.77
CA LEU A 61 -9.10 33.18 6.95
C LEU A 61 -8.06 32.32 7.69
N LYS A 62 -7.87 32.54 9.00
CA LYS A 62 -6.99 31.69 9.82
C LYS A 62 -7.51 30.25 9.89
N ARG A 63 -8.81 30.05 10.11
CA ARG A 63 -9.43 28.71 10.11
C ARG A 63 -9.34 28.04 8.75
N LYS A 64 -9.61 28.78 7.66
CA LYS A 64 -9.40 28.31 6.28
C LYS A 64 -7.98 27.77 6.10
N LYS A 65 -6.96 28.55 6.48
CA LYS A 65 -5.55 28.13 6.35
C LYS A 65 -5.23 26.87 7.17
N GLN A 66 -5.83 26.72 8.34
CA GLN A 66 -5.68 25.50 9.14
C GLN A 66 -6.28 24.26 8.46
N TYR A 67 -7.42 24.40 7.76
CA TYR A 67 -8.01 23.31 7.00
C TYR A 67 -7.20 22.96 5.74
N GLU A 68 -6.64 23.95 5.04
CA GLU A 68 -5.71 23.72 3.92
C GLU A 68 -4.48 22.90 4.37
N ASN A 69 -3.88 23.27 5.51
CA ASN A 69 -2.75 22.52 6.05
C ASN A 69 -3.13 21.07 6.46
N GLN A 70 -4.40 20.83 6.83
CA GLN A 70 -4.88 19.46 7.09
C GLN A 70 -5.03 18.67 5.80
N ILE A 71 -5.56 19.29 4.73
CA ILE A 71 -5.65 18.66 3.40
C ILE A 71 -4.26 18.29 2.88
N GLU A 72 -3.27 19.17 3.03
CA GLU A 72 -1.89 18.89 2.62
C GLU A 72 -1.31 17.64 3.32
N LYS A 73 -1.53 17.52 4.64
CA LYS A 73 -1.13 16.32 5.40
C LYS A 73 -1.84 15.05 4.94
N ILE A 74 -3.14 15.16 4.61
CA ILE A 74 -3.92 14.04 4.07
C ILE A 74 -3.36 13.63 2.72
N SER A 75 -3.06 14.59 1.83
CA SER A 75 -2.45 14.33 0.52
C SER A 75 -1.12 13.58 0.64
N GLY A 76 -0.23 14.03 1.52
CA GLY A 76 1.03 13.31 1.78
C GLY A 76 0.82 11.89 2.32
N SER A 77 -0.19 11.70 3.16
CA SER A 77 -0.56 10.37 3.68
C SER A 77 -1.11 9.47 2.59
N ARG A 78 -1.95 10.00 1.68
CA ARG A 78 -2.51 9.27 0.54
C ARG A 78 -1.41 8.78 -0.40
N ILE A 79 -0.47 9.65 -0.78
CA ILE A 79 0.69 9.29 -1.62
C ILE A 79 1.49 8.15 -0.99
N THR A 80 1.72 8.21 0.32
CA THR A 80 2.45 7.17 1.05
C THR A 80 1.71 5.83 1.01
N ILE A 81 0.39 5.85 1.20
CA ILE A 81 -0.44 4.63 1.15
C ILE A 81 -0.48 4.06 -0.27
N GLU A 82 -0.63 4.91 -1.30
CA GLU A 82 -0.60 4.48 -2.70
C GLU A 82 0.74 3.81 -3.05
N ALA A 83 1.85 4.39 -2.62
CA ALA A 83 3.17 3.79 -2.79
C ALA A 83 3.29 2.42 -2.08
N GLN A 84 2.70 2.28 -0.88
CA GLN A 84 2.66 0.98 -0.18
C GLN A 84 1.81 -0.06 -0.91
N VAL A 85 0.67 0.33 -1.47
CA VAL A 85 -0.16 -0.57 -2.29
C VAL A 85 0.64 -1.09 -3.48
N MET A 86 1.29 -0.19 -4.24
CA MET A 86 2.13 -0.56 -5.37
C MET A 86 3.28 -1.50 -4.95
N ALA A 87 3.93 -1.22 -3.82
CA ALA A 87 5.00 -2.06 -3.31
C ALA A 87 4.53 -3.49 -2.97
N ILE A 88 3.34 -3.63 -2.36
CA ILE A 88 2.76 -4.94 -2.04
C ILE A 88 2.36 -5.68 -3.32
N GLU A 89 1.77 -4.99 -4.29
CA GLU A 89 1.39 -5.57 -5.58
C GLU A 89 2.64 -6.09 -6.33
N ASN A 90 3.70 -5.30 -6.40
CA ASN A 90 4.98 -5.71 -6.99
C ASN A 90 5.62 -6.88 -6.24
N ALA A 91 5.61 -6.86 -4.90
CA ALA A 91 6.12 -7.97 -4.10
C ALA A 91 5.33 -9.27 -4.35
N ASN A 92 4.02 -9.18 -4.55
CA ASN A 92 3.18 -10.33 -4.86
C ASN A 92 3.48 -10.91 -6.26
N VAL A 93 3.68 -10.06 -7.26
CA VAL A 93 4.12 -10.50 -8.61
C VAL A 93 5.48 -11.17 -8.54
N ASN A 94 6.44 -10.57 -7.83
CA ASN A 94 7.78 -11.15 -7.65
C ASN A 94 7.72 -12.51 -6.95
N LEU A 95 6.86 -12.67 -5.94
CA LEU A 95 6.65 -13.94 -5.26
C LEU A 95 6.12 -15.03 -6.21
N GLU A 96 5.16 -14.71 -7.08
CA GLU A 96 4.65 -15.67 -8.06
C GLU A 96 5.71 -16.04 -9.11
N THR A 97 6.54 -15.09 -9.53
CA THR A 97 7.69 -15.36 -10.41
C THR A 97 8.68 -16.32 -9.74
N ILE A 98 9.03 -16.08 -8.47
CA ILE A 98 9.93 -16.97 -7.72
C ILE A 98 9.34 -18.38 -7.60
N LYS A 99 8.04 -18.51 -7.30
CA LYS A 99 7.37 -19.83 -7.25
C LYS A 99 7.39 -20.55 -8.59
N ALA A 100 7.23 -19.84 -9.70
CA ALA A 100 7.34 -20.43 -11.03
C ALA A 100 8.77 -20.90 -11.33
N MET A 101 9.77 -20.10 -10.94
CA MET A 101 11.18 -20.48 -11.04
C MET A 101 11.52 -21.70 -10.18
N GLU A 102 11.01 -21.77 -8.95
CA GLU A 102 11.18 -22.94 -8.06
C GLU A 102 10.65 -24.22 -8.72
N LYS A 103 9.41 -24.19 -9.24
CA LYS A 103 8.84 -25.34 -9.97
C LYS A 103 9.64 -25.72 -11.21
N GLY A 104 10.13 -24.73 -11.96
CA GLY A 104 11.02 -24.97 -13.10
C GLY A 104 12.33 -25.64 -12.68
N ALA A 105 12.94 -25.18 -11.59
CA ALA A 105 14.15 -25.76 -11.03
C ALA A 105 13.94 -27.21 -10.56
N GLU A 106 12.80 -27.51 -9.92
CA GLU A 106 12.41 -28.86 -9.53
C GLU A 106 12.26 -29.78 -10.75
N ALA A 107 11.59 -29.32 -11.81
CA ALA A 107 11.45 -30.07 -13.06
C ALA A 107 12.81 -30.34 -13.73
N MET A 108 13.70 -29.33 -13.78
CA MET A 108 15.07 -29.50 -14.29
C MET A 108 15.87 -30.52 -13.48
N LYS A 109 15.75 -30.49 -12.15
CA LYS A 109 16.41 -31.47 -11.27
C LYS A 109 15.90 -32.89 -11.52
N ALA A 110 14.59 -33.07 -11.70
CA ALA A 110 14.01 -34.36 -12.03
C ALA A 110 14.53 -34.91 -13.37
N ILE A 111 14.62 -34.06 -14.40
CA ILE A 111 15.18 -34.42 -15.71
C ILE A 111 16.65 -34.85 -15.57
N HIS A 112 17.47 -34.09 -14.86
CA HIS A 112 18.89 -34.44 -14.64
C HIS A 112 19.04 -35.78 -13.90
N ASN A 113 18.22 -36.03 -12.89
CA ASN A 113 18.25 -37.30 -12.15
C ASN A 113 17.85 -38.49 -13.05
N ASN A 114 16.79 -38.34 -13.86
CA ASN A 114 16.35 -39.38 -14.79
C ASN A 114 17.41 -39.67 -15.86
N MET A 115 18.08 -38.62 -16.36
CA MET A 115 19.17 -38.75 -17.33
C MET A 115 20.34 -39.59 -16.75
N TYR A 116 20.74 -39.33 -15.50
CA TYR A 116 21.78 -40.13 -14.82
C TYR A 116 21.39 -41.61 -14.69
N ILE A 117 20.13 -41.90 -14.36
CA ILE A 117 19.62 -43.28 -14.27
C ILE A 117 19.68 -43.98 -15.62
N ILE A 118 19.26 -43.31 -16.70
CA ILE A 118 19.29 -43.87 -18.06
C ILE A 118 20.72 -44.21 -18.48
N TYR A 119 21.68 -43.29 -18.31
CA TYR A 119 23.09 -43.56 -18.64
C TYR A 119 23.62 -44.77 -17.84
N ARG A 120 23.32 -44.87 -16.54
CA ARG A 120 23.74 -46.01 -15.71
C ARG A 120 23.20 -47.35 -16.21
N LEU A 121 21.92 -47.38 -16.62
CA LEU A 121 21.28 -48.60 -17.14
C LEU A 121 21.86 -49.02 -18.51
N TYR A 122 22.22 -48.06 -19.38
CA TYR A 122 22.86 -48.36 -20.66
C TYR A 122 24.26 -48.98 -20.51
N PHE A 123 25.04 -48.56 -19.51
CA PHE A 123 26.37 -49.10 -19.25
C PHE A 123 26.38 -50.44 -18.50
N GLN A 124 25.30 -50.80 -17.79
CA GLN A 124 25.17 -52.14 -17.17
C GLN A 124 24.69 -53.24 -18.13
N LYS A 125 24.16 -52.87 -19.30
CA LYS A 125 23.67 -53.82 -20.33
C LYS A 125 24.69 -54.14 -21.44
N LYS A 126 25.90 -53.59 -21.37
CA LYS A 126 27.06 -53.99 -22.19
C LYS A 126 28.04 -54.76 -21.32
#